data_AF-A0A1W9LQY7-F1
#
_entry.id   AF-A0A1W9LQY7-F1
#
_cell.length_a   1.000
_cell.length_b   1.000
_cell.length_c   1.000
_cell.angle_alpha   90.00
_cell.angle_beta   90.00
_cell.angle_gamma   90.00
#
_symmetry.space_group_name_H-M   'P 1'
#
loop_
_entity.id
_entity.type
_entity.pdbx_description
1 polymer ?
#
loop_
_entity_poly.entity_id
_entity_poly.type
_entity_poly.pdbx_seq_one_letter_code
_entity_poly.pdbx_strand_id
1 'polypeptide(L)'
;TLMTKLIPELSIVSTSQCFPFYTYNEDGSNRKENITDWALSEYRNHYKDNSISKWDVFHYIYGLLHSPQYREKYAANLKRELPRIPFAPDFRVFADAGRKLSELHVNYENQPEFPLQLVEIKNERLDWRVEKMRLSKDKTAIIYNNFLTLSGIPKETYQYRLGNRSALEWIIDQYQVKTDKRSGIVNDPNRADDPQYIVKLIGKVVTVSLETVKIVKELPGIGEA
;
A
#
# COMPACT_ATOMS: atom_id res chain seq x y z
N THR A 1 -4.40 1.58 5.66
CA THR A 1 -4.48 2.80 4.85
C THR A 1 -3.47 2.70 3.72
N LEU A 2 -3.68 3.36 2.58
CA LEU A 2 -2.78 3.34 1.42
C LEU A 2 -2.69 4.77 0.85
N MET A 3 -1.49 5.22 0.52
CA MET A 3 -1.28 6.52 -0.14
C MET A 3 -1.12 6.27 -1.63
N THR A 4 -1.67 7.15 -2.45
CA THR A 4 -1.59 7.08 -3.92
C THR A 4 -1.30 8.46 -4.50
N LYS A 5 -0.61 8.49 -5.65
CA LYS A 5 -0.41 9.68 -6.50
C LYS A 5 -1.42 9.76 -7.65
N LEU A 6 -2.31 8.77 -7.76
CA LEU A 6 -3.35 8.68 -8.78
C LEU A 6 -4.71 9.02 -8.17
N ILE A 7 -5.70 9.27 -9.02
CA ILE A 7 -7.09 9.45 -8.58
C ILE A 7 -7.60 8.09 -8.07
N PRO A 8 -7.97 7.97 -6.79
CA PRO A 8 -8.46 6.73 -6.24
C PRO A 8 -9.89 6.44 -6.71
N GLU A 9 -10.15 5.20 -7.11
CA GLU A 9 -11.51 4.68 -7.25
C GLU A 9 -12.13 4.50 -5.85
N LEU A 10 -13.46 4.64 -5.75
CA LEU A 10 -14.18 4.66 -4.48
C LEU A 10 -13.96 3.38 -3.65
N SER A 11 -13.77 2.23 -4.30
CA SER A 11 -13.77 0.88 -3.73
C SER A 11 -12.36 0.31 -3.46
N ILE A 12 -11.28 1.10 -3.57
CA ILE A 12 -9.88 0.60 -3.50
C ILE A 12 -9.57 -0.25 -2.25
N VAL A 13 -10.07 0.14 -1.07
CA VAL A 13 -9.89 -0.63 0.18
C VAL A 13 -11.23 -1.07 0.80
N SER A 14 -12.32 -0.40 0.41
CA SER A 14 -13.75 -0.59 0.72
C SER A 14 -14.43 0.73 0.27
N THR A 15 -15.53 1.19 0.88
CA THR A 15 -16.00 2.58 0.76
C THR A 15 -14.92 3.52 1.30
N SER A 16 -14.12 4.09 0.41
CA SER A 16 -12.91 4.83 0.79
C SER A 16 -13.18 6.31 1.05
N GLN A 17 -12.50 6.84 2.06
CA GLN A 17 -12.38 8.28 2.29
C GLN A 17 -10.96 8.72 1.92
N CYS A 18 -10.84 9.82 1.17
CA CYS A 18 -9.57 10.35 0.74
C CYS A 18 -9.23 11.65 1.47
N PHE A 19 -7.97 11.78 1.90
CA PHE A 19 -7.44 12.95 2.59
C PHE A 19 -6.28 13.52 1.74
N PRO A 20 -6.58 14.37 0.75
CA PRO A 20 -5.55 14.85 -0.17
C PRO A 20 -4.65 15.88 0.52
N PHE A 21 -3.36 15.88 0.18
CA PHE A 21 -2.42 16.90 0.66
C PHE A 21 -2.64 18.26 -0.02
N TYR A 22 -3.09 18.26 -1.28
CA TYR A 22 -3.40 19.47 -2.03
C TYR A 22 -4.89 19.55 -2.37
N THR A 23 -5.41 20.77 -2.43
CA THR A 23 -6.73 21.10 -2.99
C THR A 23 -6.59 22.14 -4.09
N TYR A 24 -7.61 22.22 -4.93
CA TYR A 24 -7.68 23.09 -6.11
C TYR A 24 -9.05 23.77 -6.15
N ASN A 25 -9.14 24.89 -6.88
CA ASN A 25 -10.43 25.46 -7.27
C ASN A 25 -11.13 24.56 -8.31
N GLU A 26 -12.41 24.81 -8.59
CA GLU A 26 -13.19 24.02 -9.56
C GLU A 26 -12.60 24.02 -10.98
N ASP A 27 -11.91 25.09 -11.36
CA ASP A 27 -11.20 25.23 -12.65
C ASP A 27 -9.82 24.55 -12.67
N GLY A 28 -9.44 23.86 -11.59
CA GLY A 28 -8.14 23.22 -11.42
C GLY A 28 -7.00 24.18 -11.07
N SER A 29 -7.28 25.48 -10.91
CA SER A 29 -6.28 26.47 -10.49
C SER A 29 -6.05 26.46 -8.97
N ASN A 30 -5.15 27.33 -8.51
CA ASN A 30 -4.95 27.62 -7.08
C ASN A 30 -4.62 26.38 -6.23
N ARG A 31 -3.58 25.63 -6.64
CA ARG A 31 -3.07 24.50 -5.84
C ARG A 31 -2.63 25.00 -4.47
N LYS A 32 -3.29 24.55 -3.41
CA LYS A 32 -2.96 24.89 -2.02
C LYS A 32 -2.86 23.66 -1.14
N GLU A 33 -2.00 23.72 -0.14
CA GLU A 33 -1.87 22.67 0.87
C GLU A 33 -3.15 22.58 1.70
N ASN A 34 -3.58 21.37 2.01
CA ASN A 34 -4.86 21.08 2.69
C ASN A 34 -4.71 20.94 4.22
N ILE A 35 -3.49 20.96 4.73
CA ILE A 35 -3.23 21.15 6.16
C ILE A 35 -3.36 22.64 6.46
N THR A 36 -4.28 23.01 7.35
CA THR A 36 -4.51 24.41 7.73
C THR A 36 -3.34 24.95 8.56
N ASP A 37 -3.11 26.26 8.51
CA ASP A 37 -2.08 26.91 9.32
C ASP A 37 -2.38 26.83 10.82
N TRP A 38 -3.67 26.79 11.17
CA TRP A 38 -4.11 26.50 12.53
C TRP A 38 -3.64 25.11 12.97
N ALA A 39 -3.92 24.06 12.19
CA ALA A 39 -3.50 22.71 12.55
C ALA A 39 -1.96 22.61 12.66
N LEU A 40 -1.23 23.20 11.72
CA LEU A 40 0.23 23.27 11.79
C LEU A 40 0.72 23.92 13.10
N SER A 41 0.08 25.01 13.51
CA SER A 41 0.42 25.72 14.75
C SER A 41 0.18 24.87 15.99
N GLU A 42 -0.90 24.09 16.03
CA GLU A 42 -1.16 23.15 17.14
C GLU A 42 -0.03 22.13 17.29
N TYR A 43 0.43 21.53 16.18
CA TYR A 43 1.56 20.59 16.20
C TYR A 43 2.86 21.27 16.67
N ARG A 44 3.18 22.46 16.14
CA ARG A 44 4.39 23.20 16.54
C ARG A 44 4.37 23.59 18.02
N ASN A 45 3.23 24.04 18.52
CA ASN A 45 3.04 24.42 19.93
C ASN A 45 3.14 23.21 20.85
N HIS A 46 2.47 22.10 20.51
CA HIS A 46 2.49 20.88 21.31
C HIS A 46 3.91 20.30 21.42
N TYR A 47 4.61 20.13 20.30
CA TYR A 47 5.95 19.56 20.25
C TYR A 47 7.07 20.57 20.50
N LYS A 48 6.74 21.85 20.67
CA LYS A 48 7.69 22.97 20.85
C LYS A 48 8.77 23.02 19.74
N ASP A 49 8.36 22.72 18.51
CA ASP A 49 9.25 22.62 17.35
C ASP A 49 8.67 23.38 16.15
N ASN A 50 9.20 24.59 15.91
CA ASN A 50 8.78 25.44 14.79
C ASN A 50 9.25 24.93 13.42
N SER A 51 10.16 23.97 13.38
CA SER A 51 10.63 23.39 12.11
C SER A 51 9.66 22.34 11.53
N ILE A 52 8.64 21.93 12.28
CA ILE A 52 7.59 21.04 11.78
C ILE A 52 6.92 21.69 10.57
N SER A 53 6.89 20.96 9.45
CA SER A 53 6.22 21.37 8.22
C SER A 53 4.85 20.68 8.07
N LYS A 54 4.01 21.16 7.14
CA LYS A 54 2.74 20.49 6.82
C LYS A 54 2.95 19.09 6.25
N TRP A 55 4.03 18.88 5.50
CA TRP A 55 4.44 17.55 5.04
C TRP A 55 4.81 16.63 6.20
N ASP A 56 5.48 17.14 7.24
CA ASP A 56 5.77 16.34 8.43
C ASP A 56 4.48 15.92 9.14
N VAL A 57 3.49 16.81 9.25
CA VAL A 57 2.16 16.47 9.82
C VAL A 57 1.45 15.41 8.97
N PHE A 58 1.49 15.55 7.64
CA PHE A 58 0.86 14.58 6.74
C PHE A 58 1.50 13.19 6.85
N HIS A 59 2.84 13.13 6.86
CA HIS A 59 3.57 11.89 7.07
C HIS A 59 3.37 11.32 8.48
N TYR A 60 3.36 12.17 9.52
CA TYR A 60 3.05 11.77 10.89
C TYR A 60 1.72 11.03 10.98
N ILE A 61 0.66 11.60 10.39
CA ILE A 61 -0.66 10.94 10.32
C ILE A 61 -0.54 9.59 9.61
N TYR A 62 0.17 9.54 8.48
CA TYR A 62 0.33 8.30 7.74
C TYR A 62 1.08 7.22 8.54
N GLY A 63 2.16 7.57 9.23
CA GLY A 63 2.90 6.67 10.12
C GLY A 63 2.06 6.20 11.30
N LEU A 64 1.34 7.11 11.96
CA LEU A 64 0.48 6.78 13.10
C LEU A 64 -0.65 5.81 12.70
N LEU A 65 -1.28 6.02 11.54
CA LEU A 65 -2.30 5.12 11.01
C LEU A 65 -1.75 3.74 10.63
N HIS A 66 -0.43 3.54 10.64
CA HIS A 66 0.22 2.23 10.51
C HIS A 66 0.63 1.60 11.83
N SER A 67 0.58 2.33 12.95
CA SER A 67 0.87 1.78 14.29
C SER A 67 -0.13 0.66 14.64
N PRO A 68 0.34 -0.56 14.95
CA PRO A 68 -0.52 -1.64 15.43
C PRO A 68 -1.26 -1.24 16.72
N GLN A 69 -0.55 -0.57 17.64
CA GLN A 69 -1.11 -0.13 18.92
C GLN A 69 -2.23 0.89 18.73
N TYR A 70 -2.08 1.85 17.80
CA TYR A 70 -3.16 2.78 17.45
C TYR A 70 -4.39 2.03 16.91
N ARG A 71 -4.18 1.12 15.97
CA ARG A 71 -5.25 0.34 15.36
C ARG A 71 -5.97 -0.55 16.37
N GLU A 72 -5.25 -1.13 17.31
CA GLU A 72 -5.79 -1.98 18.38
C GLU A 72 -6.56 -1.14 19.41
N LYS A 73 -5.93 -0.09 19.95
CA LYS A 73 -6.51 0.80 20.97
C LYS A 73 -7.82 1.43 20.50
N TYR A 74 -7.88 1.86 19.24
CA TYR A 74 -9.05 2.57 18.68
C TYR A 74 -9.89 1.71 17.72
N ALA A 75 -9.74 0.37 17.75
CA ALA A 75 -10.40 -0.54 16.80
C ALA A 75 -11.92 -0.36 16.72
N ALA A 76 -12.59 -0.10 17.85
CA ALA A 76 -14.04 0.10 17.89
C ALA A 76 -14.48 1.40 17.20
N ASN A 77 -13.74 2.50 17.41
CA ASN A 77 -13.99 3.79 16.78
C ASN A 77 -13.68 3.75 15.28
N LEU A 78 -12.54 3.18 14.89
CA LEU A 78 -12.11 3.09 13.48
C LEU A 78 -13.07 2.30 12.59
N LYS A 79 -13.92 1.45 13.16
CA LYS A 79 -14.99 0.74 12.45
C LYS A 79 -16.24 1.59 12.19
N ARG A 80 -16.42 2.70 12.91
CA ARG A 80 -17.67 3.46 12.98
C ARG A 80 -17.53 4.92 12.54
N GLU A 81 -16.37 5.52 12.75
CA GLU A 81 -16.11 6.93 12.47
C GLU A 81 -14.72 7.16 11.86
N LEU A 82 -14.48 8.37 11.37
CA LEU A 82 -13.16 8.76 10.84
C LEU A 82 -12.08 8.72 11.94
N PRO A 83 -10.83 8.39 11.59
CA PRO A 83 -9.73 8.36 12.55
C PRO A 83 -9.52 9.71 13.22
N ARG A 84 -9.44 9.72 14.55
CA ARG A 84 -8.98 10.88 15.33
C ARG A 84 -7.48 10.72 15.60
N ILE A 85 -6.73 11.78 15.38
CA ILE A 85 -5.27 11.75 15.41
C ILE A 85 -4.78 12.33 16.75
N PRO A 86 -4.30 11.50 17.69
CA PRO A 86 -3.65 12.00 18.91
C PRO A 86 -2.27 12.59 18.62
N PHE A 87 -1.75 13.36 19.56
CA PHE A 87 -0.34 13.73 19.62
C PHE A 87 0.46 12.61 20.31
N ALA A 88 1.11 11.76 19.53
CA ALA A 88 1.97 10.70 20.05
C ALA A 88 3.29 11.31 20.57
N PRO A 89 3.94 10.70 21.58
CA PRO A 89 5.15 11.27 22.17
C PRO A 89 6.28 11.54 21.16
N ASP A 90 6.53 10.58 20.26
CA ASP A 90 7.66 10.62 19.32
C ASP A 90 7.27 11.09 17.91
N PHE A 91 6.85 12.36 17.77
CA PHE A 91 6.38 12.94 16.50
C PHE A 91 7.30 12.63 15.31
N ARG A 92 8.61 12.89 15.47
CA ARG A 92 9.59 12.74 14.38
C ARG A 92 9.75 11.29 13.94
N VAL A 93 9.69 10.34 14.86
CA VAL A 93 9.76 8.91 14.53
C VAL A 93 8.56 8.49 13.67
N PHE A 94 7.35 8.92 14.05
CA PHE A 94 6.14 8.67 13.25
C PHE A 94 6.18 9.39 11.90
N ALA A 95 6.64 10.64 11.86
CA ALA A 95 6.77 11.41 10.62
C ALA A 95 7.78 10.78 9.65
N ASP A 96 8.94 10.36 10.13
CA ASP A 96 9.97 9.73 9.28
C ASP A 96 9.53 8.34 8.80
N ALA A 97 8.89 7.54 9.65
CA ALA A 97 8.30 6.27 9.25
C ALA A 97 7.20 6.48 8.20
N GLY A 98 6.33 7.47 8.41
CA GLY A 98 5.29 7.84 7.46
C GLY A 98 5.82 8.32 6.11
N ARG A 99 6.95 9.02 6.10
CA ARG A 99 7.65 9.45 4.87
C ARG A 99 8.21 8.23 4.11
N LYS A 100 8.90 7.32 4.81
CA LYS A 100 9.40 6.08 4.19
C LYS A 100 8.25 5.23 3.61
N LEU A 101 7.17 5.08 4.37
CA LEU A 101 5.98 4.34 3.91
C LEU A 101 5.30 5.02 2.72
N SER A 102 5.20 6.36 2.70
CA SER A 102 4.58 7.08 1.58
C SER A 102 5.39 6.91 0.30
N GLU A 103 6.71 7.08 0.38
CA GLU A 103 7.64 6.89 -0.75
C GLU A 103 7.55 5.47 -1.32
N LEU A 104 7.54 4.47 -0.43
CA LEU A 104 7.43 3.06 -0.79
C LEU A 104 6.11 2.74 -1.50
N HIS A 105 4.98 3.18 -0.93
CA HIS A 105 3.65 2.82 -1.44
C HIS A 105 3.27 3.59 -2.71
N VAL A 106 3.62 4.87 -2.81
CA VAL A 106 3.35 5.69 -4.01
C VAL A 106 4.20 5.24 -5.21
N ASN A 107 5.35 4.60 -4.95
CA ASN A 107 6.27 4.12 -5.97
C ASN A 107 6.47 2.60 -5.91
N TYR A 108 5.41 1.85 -5.58
CA TYR A 108 5.45 0.40 -5.42
C TYR A 108 5.93 -0.34 -6.69
N GLU A 109 5.64 0.21 -7.87
CA GLU A 109 6.07 -0.33 -9.18
C GLU A 109 7.55 -0.07 -9.51
N ASN A 110 8.22 0.80 -8.74
CA ASN A 110 9.62 1.20 -8.96
C ASN A 110 10.57 0.63 -7.90
N GLN A 111 10.10 -0.29 -7.05
CA GLN A 111 10.94 -0.91 -6.05
C GLN A 111 11.87 -1.98 -6.65
N PRO A 112 12.97 -2.32 -5.97
CA PRO A 112 13.76 -3.50 -6.29
C PRO A 112 12.90 -4.77 -6.24
N GLU A 113 13.11 -5.66 -7.20
CA GLU A 113 12.43 -6.95 -7.25
C GLU A 113 12.98 -7.88 -6.16
N PHE A 114 12.10 -8.46 -5.35
CA PHE A 114 12.47 -9.58 -4.51
C PHE A 114 12.87 -10.77 -5.40
N PRO A 115 14.00 -11.45 -5.13
CA PRO A 115 14.54 -12.49 -6.00
C PRO A 115 13.75 -13.80 -5.85
N LEU A 116 12.56 -13.85 -6.43
CA LEU A 116 11.74 -15.05 -6.50
C LEU A 116 12.40 -16.11 -7.38
N GLN A 117 12.19 -17.37 -7.03
CA GLN A 117 12.65 -18.50 -7.84
C GLN A 117 11.61 -18.79 -8.92
N LEU A 118 12.02 -18.74 -10.19
CA LEU A 118 11.17 -19.09 -11.32
C LEU A 118 11.33 -20.59 -11.59
N VAL A 119 10.26 -21.35 -11.35
CA VAL A 119 10.21 -22.79 -11.59
C VAL A 119 9.37 -23.03 -12.84
N GLU A 120 10.05 -23.42 -13.92
CA GLU A 120 9.46 -23.69 -15.23
C GLU A 120 9.20 -25.18 -15.44
N ILE A 121 8.13 -25.52 -16.16
CA ILE A 121 7.94 -26.89 -16.64
C ILE A 121 8.89 -27.18 -17.81
N LYS A 122 9.65 -28.28 -17.69
CA LYS A 122 10.59 -28.71 -18.73
C LYS A 122 9.85 -29.07 -20.02
N ASN A 123 10.46 -28.75 -21.16
CA ASN A 123 9.97 -29.04 -22.52
C ASN A 123 8.68 -28.32 -22.93
N GLU A 124 8.27 -27.29 -22.19
CA GLU A 124 7.16 -26.42 -22.55
C GLU A 124 7.65 -25.11 -23.17
N ARG A 125 6.78 -24.43 -23.92
CA ARG A 125 7.11 -23.13 -24.50
C ARG A 125 7.07 -22.05 -23.41
N LEU A 126 8.04 -21.13 -23.46
CA LEU A 126 8.05 -19.93 -22.63
C LEU A 126 6.72 -19.18 -22.72
N ASP A 127 6.05 -19.02 -21.58
CA ASP A 127 4.77 -18.34 -21.48
C ASP A 127 4.73 -17.41 -20.26
N TRP A 128 4.74 -16.09 -20.54
CA TRP A 128 4.61 -15.03 -19.54
C TRP A 128 3.17 -14.58 -19.30
N ARG A 129 2.22 -15.13 -20.05
CA ARG A 129 0.82 -14.71 -19.98
C ARG A 129 0.17 -15.21 -18.71
N VAL A 130 -0.55 -14.33 -18.03
CA VAL A 130 -1.42 -14.70 -16.91
C VAL A 130 -2.83 -14.96 -17.41
N GLU A 131 -3.42 -16.07 -16.97
CA GLU A 131 -4.86 -16.30 -17.09
C GLU A 131 -5.52 -16.11 -15.72
N LYS A 132 -5.11 -16.92 -14.74
CA LYS A 132 -5.55 -16.79 -13.35
C LYS A 132 -4.54 -17.44 -12.40
N MET A 133 -3.85 -16.60 -11.63
CA MET A 133 -2.89 -17.05 -10.63
C MET A 133 -3.55 -17.74 -9.44
N ARG A 134 -2.81 -18.62 -8.76
CA ARG A 134 -3.23 -19.27 -7.51
C ARG A 134 -2.08 -19.35 -6.52
N LEU A 135 -2.36 -19.18 -5.24
CA LEU A 135 -1.39 -19.46 -4.19
C LEU A 135 -1.26 -20.97 -3.96
N SER A 136 -0.03 -21.42 -3.66
CA SER A 136 0.20 -22.75 -3.10
C SER A 136 -0.49 -22.88 -1.73
N LYS A 137 -0.75 -24.11 -1.29
CA LYS A 137 -1.45 -24.37 -0.01
C LYS A 137 -0.73 -23.77 1.20
N ASP A 138 0.59 -23.78 1.17
CA ASP A 138 1.47 -23.24 2.21
C ASP A 138 1.81 -21.75 2.03
N LYS A 139 1.30 -21.13 0.96
CA LYS A 139 1.54 -19.72 0.58
C LYS A 139 3.02 -19.35 0.44
N THR A 140 3.85 -20.27 -0.02
CA THR A 140 5.28 -20.00 -0.33
C THR A 140 5.54 -19.84 -1.82
N ALA A 141 4.52 -20.10 -2.65
CA ALA A 141 4.59 -19.99 -4.09
C ALA A 141 3.28 -19.51 -4.72
N ILE A 142 3.40 -18.92 -5.91
CA ILE A 142 2.30 -18.58 -6.81
C ILE A 142 2.40 -19.48 -8.04
N ILE A 143 1.38 -20.31 -8.27
CA ILE A 143 1.15 -20.94 -9.57
C ILE A 143 0.71 -19.81 -10.51
N TYR A 144 1.62 -19.37 -11.38
CA TYR A 144 1.42 -18.19 -12.21
C TYR A 144 0.55 -18.53 -13.43
N ASN A 145 0.91 -19.60 -14.13
CA ASN A 145 0.15 -20.23 -15.20
C ASN A 145 0.51 -21.74 -15.26
N ASN A 146 0.18 -22.41 -16.37
CA ASN A 146 0.51 -23.84 -16.54
C ASN A 146 2.03 -24.08 -16.73
N PHE A 147 2.80 -23.06 -17.08
CA PHE A 147 4.23 -23.16 -17.39
C PHE A 147 5.12 -22.74 -16.22
N LEU A 148 4.74 -21.68 -15.50
CA LEU A 148 5.58 -20.97 -14.54
C LEU A 148 4.98 -21.01 -13.13
N THR A 149 5.83 -21.29 -12.15
CA THR A 149 5.55 -21.11 -10.72
C THR A 149 6.60 -20.17 -10.11
N LEU A 150 6.16 -19.17 -9.37
CA LEU A 150 7.03 -18.24 -8.64
C LEU A 150 7.12 -18.69 -7.19
N SER A 151 8.28 -19.19 -6.74
CA SER A 151 8.50 -19.72 -5.39
C SER A 151 9.47 -18.88 -4.57
N GLY A 152 9.55 -19.19 -3.27
CA GLY A 152 10.44 -18.49 -2.33
C GLY A 152 9.81 -17.26 -1.66
N ILE A 153 8.48 -17.17 -1.65
CA ILE A 153 7.76 -16.04 -1.03
C ILE A 153 7.86 -16.14 0.50
N PRO A 154 8.45 -15.16 1.21
CA PRO A 154 8.50 -15.19 2.66
C PRO A 154 7.10 -15.02 3.27
N LYS A 155 6.82 -15.74 4.38
CA LYS A 155 5.49 -15.71 5.03
C LYS A 155 5.14 -14.33 5.60
N GLU A 156 6.15 -13.56 5.96
CA GLU A 156 6.04 -12.18 6.46
C GLU A 156 5.37 -11.26 5.44
N THR A 157 5.49 -11.55 4.14
CA THR A 157 4.83 -10.80 3.04
C THR A 157 3.34 -10.62 3.29
N TYR A 158 2.67 -11.64 3.84
CA TYR A 158 1.22 -11.62 4.06
C TYR A 158 0.78 -10.80 5.28
N GLN A 159 1.72 -10.30 6.09
CA GLN A 159 1.41 -9.44 7.24
C GLN A 159 1.00 -8.03 6.81
N TYR A 160 1.50 -7.54 5.67
CA TYR A 160 1.06 -6.26 5.13
C TYR A 160 -0.32 -6.42 4.45
N ARG A 161 -1.36 -5.96 5.15
CA ARG A 161 -2.76 -6.08 4.71
C ARG A 161 -3.39 -4.74 4.36
N LEU A 162 -4.15 -4.75 3.27
CA LEU A 162 -4.98 -3.67 2.77
C LEU A 162 -6.43 -4.16 2.77
N GLY A 163 -7.21 -3.73 3.75
CA GLY A 163 -8.54 -4.29 3.99
C GLY A 163 -8.46 -5.75 4.42
N ASN A 164 -9.19 -6.63 3.75
CA ASN A 164 -9.28 -8.05 4.09
C ASN A 164 -8.20 -8.93 3.43
N ARG A 165 -7.34 -8.39 2.57
CA ARG A 165 -6.31 -9.14 1.83
C ARG A 165 -4.91 -8.56 2.06
N SER A 166 -3.88 -9.38 1.91
CA SER A 166 -2.51 -8.89 1.78
C SER A 166 -2.31 -8.15 0.45
N ALA A 167 -1.28 -7.30 0.37
CA ALA A 167 -0.94 -6.61 -0.89
C ALA A 167 -0.67 -7.61 -2.03
N LEU A 168 -0.01 -8.73 -1.74
CA LEU A 168 0.23 -9.77 -2.74
C LEU A 168 -1.07 -10.49 -3.17
N GLU A 169 -1.97 -10.79 -2.24
CA GLU A 169 -3.29 -11.37 -2.58
C GLU A 169 -4.15 -10.42 -3.42
N TRP A 170 -3.97 -9.10 -3.30
CA TRP A 170 -4.59 -8.12 -4.19
C TRP A 170 -4.07 -8.26 -5.62
N ILE A 171 -2.75 -8.38 -5.83
CA ILE A 171 -2.18 -8.59 -7.17
C ILE A 171 -2.75 -9.86 -7.79
N ILE A 172 -2.82 -10.96 -7.05
CA ILE A 172 -3.37 -12.24 -7.53
C ILE A 172 -4.85 -12.12 -7.91
N ASP A 173 -5.62 -11.33 -7.17
CA ASP A 173 -7.06 -11.14 -7.41
C ASP A 173 -7.36 -10.21 -8.59
N GLN A 174 -6.54 -9.18 -8.78
CA GLN A 174 -6.76 -8.15 -9.80
C GLN A 174 -6.13 -8.53 -11.14
N TYR A 175 -4.93 -9.11 -11.15
CA TYR A 175 -4.22 -9.52 -12.36
C TYR A 175 -4.65 -10.92 -12.82
N GLN A 176 -5.88 -11.01 -13.33
CA GLN A 176 -6.40 -12.20 -14.00
C GLN A 176 -7.32 -11.77 -15.16
N VAL A 177 -7.41 -12.58 -16.20
CA VAL A 177 -8.32 -12.33 -17.33
C VAL A 177 -9.77 -12.50 -16.82
N LYS A 178 -10.60 -11.47 -17.02
CA LYS A 178 -12.02 -11.47 -16.63
C LYS A 178 -12.88 -10.99 -17.78
N THR A 179 -13.96 -11.70 -18.05
CA THR A 179 -15.01 -11.24 -18.97
C THR A 179 -16.24 -10.86 -18.18
N ASP A 180 -16.69 -9.62 -18.32
CA ASP A 180 -17.98 -9.21 -17.75
C ASP A 180 -19.11 -9.90 -18.51
N LYS A 181 -19.95 -10.65 -17.79
CA LYS A 181 -21.00 -11.48 -18.42
C LYS A 181 -22.09 -10.67 -19.12
N ARG A 182 -22.32 -9.43 -18.68
CA ARG A 182 -23.41 -8.59 -19.20
C ARG A 182 -22.98 -7.83 -20.45
N SER A 183 -21.80 -7.23 -20.43
CA SER A 183 -21.27 -6.42 -21.53
C SER A 183 -20.41 -7.20 -22.52
N GLY A 184 -19.89 -8.37 -22.12
CA GLY A 184 -18.94 -9.15 -22.92
C GLY A 184 -17.53 -8.54 -22.96
N ILE A 185 -17.27 -7.43 -22.26
CA ILE A 185 -15.97 -6.77 -22.24
C ILE A 185 -14.96 -7.66 -21.52
N VAL A 186 -13.84 -7.93 -22.19
CA VAL A 186 -12.70 -8.66 -21.64
C VAL A 186 -11.71 -7.68 -21.03
N ASN A 187 -11.44 -7.84 -19.74
CA ASN A 187 -10.34 -7.21 -19.04
C ASN A 187 -9.16 -8.19 -19.01
N ASP A 188 -8.12 -7.86 -19.77
CA ASP A 188 -6.89 -8.64 -19.88
C ASP A 188 -5.70 -7.80 -19.36
N PRO A 189 -5.07 -8.20 -18.24
CA PRO A 189 -3.97 -7.42 -17.65
C PRO A 189 -2.62 -7.63 -18.36
N ASN A 190 -2.55 -8.52 -19.35
CA ASN A 190 -1.29 -8.85 -20.02
C ASN A 190 -0.83 -7.72 -20.95
N ARG A 191 0.46 -7.43 -20.90
CA ARG A 191 1.10 -6.35 -21.65
C ARG A 191 1.98 -6.92 -22.76
N ALA A 192 1.61 -6.70 -24.02
CA ALA A 192 2.39 -7.19 -25.16
C ALA A 192 3.75 -6.48 -25.29
N ASP A 193 3.84 -5.23 -24.82
CA ASP A 193 5.04 -4.40 -24.79
C ASP A 193 6.01 -4.77 -23.65
N ASP A 194 5.51 -5.31 -22.54
CA ASP A 194 6.33 -5.83 -21.43
C ASP A 194 5.72 -7.14 -20.90
N PRO A 195 5.99 -8.28 -21.57
CA PRO A 195 5.41 -9.58 -21.19
C PRO A 195 5.72 -10.00 -19.75
N GLN A 196 6.85 -9.54 -19.18
CA GLN A 196 7.28 -9.90 -17.83
C GLN A 196 6.74 -8.95 -16.76
N TYR A 197 6.00 -7.91 -17.14
CA TYR A 197 5.53 -6.85 -16.23
C TYR A 197 4.92 -7.40 -14.94
N ILE A 198 4.00 -8.37 -15.05
CA ILE A 198 3.26 -8.91 -13.91
C ILE A 198 4.18 -9.73 -12.98
N VAL A 199 5.10 -10.52 -13.54
CA VAL A 199 6.10 -11.28 -12.76
C VAL A 199 7.00 -10.34 -11.97
N LYS A 200 7.52 -9.30 -12.63
CA LYS A 200 8.33 -8.26 -11.97
C LYS A 200 7.53 -7.55 -10.88
N LEU A 201 6.28 -7.17 -11.18
CA LEU A 201 5.39 -6.51 -10.23
C LEU A 201 5.18 -7.34 -8.97
N ILE A 202 4.99 -8.65 -9.10
CA ILE A 202 4.88 -9.57 -7.95
C ILE A 202 6.14 -9.48 -7.08
N GLY A 203 7.33 -9.58 -7.68
CA GLY A 203 8.60 -9.44 -6.94
C GLY A 203 8.72 -8.09 -6.21
N LYS A 204 8.32 -6.99 -6.85
CA LYS A 204 8.32 -5.65 -6.24
C LYS A 204 7.33 -5.52 -5.10
N VAL A 205 6.13 -6.08 -5.23
CA VAL A 205 5.10 -6.07 -4.18
C VAL A 205 5.52 -6.93 -2.98
N VAL A 206 6.28 -8.01 -3.19
CA VAL A 206 6.91 -8.76 -2.10
C VAL A 206 7.89 -7.85 -1.34
N THR A 207 8.81 -7.16 -2.02
CA THR A 207 9.72 -6.18 -1.39
C THR A 207 8.97 -5.12 -0.60
N VAL A 208 7.96 -4.48 -1.22
CA VAL A 208 7.12 -3.47 -0.56
C VAL A 208 6.51 -4.03 0.71
N SER A 209 5.94 -5.23 0.66
CA SER A 209 5.30 -5.84 1.83
C SER A 209 6.29 -6.07 2.97
N LEU A 210 7.49 -6.56 2.67
CA LEU A 210 8.52 -6.83 3.68
C LEU A 210 9.07 -5.54 4.30
N GLU A 211 9.36 -4.53 3.49
CA GLU A 211 9.84 -3.23 3.98
C GLU A 211 8.76 -2.51 4.79
N THR A 212 7.49 -2.56 4.37
CA THR A 212 6.38 -2.02 5.17
C THR A 212 6.28 -2.71 6.52
N VAL A 213 6.37 -4.05 6.57
CA VAL A 213 6.34 -4.80 7.84
C VAL A 213 7.52 -4.41 8.74
N LYS A 214 8.72 -4.22 8.16
CA LYS A 214 9.90 -3.79 8.90
C LYS A 214 9.71 -2.40 9.53
N ILE A 215 9.31 -1.41 8.74
CA ILE A 215 9.07 -0.05 9.23
C ILE A 215 8.00 -0.04 10.34
N VAL A 216 6.92 -0.81 10.15
CA VAL A 216 5.82 -0.87 11.14
C VAL A 216 6.25 -1.52 12.45
N LYS A 217 7.14 -2.52 12.42
CA LYS A 217 7.68 -3.14 13.65
C LYS A 217 8.60 -2.21 14.45
N GLU A 218 9.20 -1.23 13.79
CA GLU A 218 10.08 -0.24 14.43
C GLU A 218 9.31 0.96 15.02
N LEU A 219 7.99 1.06 14.79
CA LEU A 219 7.19 2.16 15.32
C LEU A 219 7.10 2.11 16.86
N PRO A 220 7.23 3.26 17.55
CA PRO A 220 7.20 3.34 19.00
C PRO A 220 5.78 3.25 19.56
N GLY A 221 5.72 3.22 20.89
CA GLY A 221 4.52 3.44 21.69
C GLY A 221 3.72 4.68 21.26
N ILE A 222 2.40 4.59 21.16
CA ILE A 222 1.55 5.79 20.96
C ILE A 222 1.26 6.57 22.25
N GLY A 223 1.88 6.17 23.38
CA GLY A 223 1.67 6.77 24.70
C GLY A 223 0.31 6.44 25.34
N GLU A 224 0.22 6.70 26.65
CA GLU A 224 -1.06 6.89 27.30
C GLU A 224 -1.56 8.29 26.98
N ALA A 225 -2.85 8.41 26.65
CA ALA A 225 -3.47 9.67 26.26
C ALA A 225 -4.01 10.38 27.50
#